data_AF-A0A7V9AK44-F1
#
_entry.id   AF-A0A7V9AK44-F1
#
_cell.length_a   1.000
_cell.length_b   1.000
_cell.length_c   1.000
_cell.angle_alpha   90.00
_cell.angle_beta   90.00
_cell.angle_gamma   90.00
#
_symmetry.space_group_name_H-M   'P 1'
#
loop_
_entity.id
_entity.type
_entity.pdbx_description
1 polymer ?
#
loop_
_entity_poly.entity_id
_entity_poly.type
_entity_poly.pdbx_seq_one_letter_code
_entity_poly.pdbx_strand_id
1 'polypeptide(L)'
;MNDPETGTSEPRENPSLPAITDGIVERLDRLSAARDRALTLSRQIVRLSANAVRALHRTDRDAAAALLGDARALLDQMIEITTPFPSLYWAGYVQDAMKELAEAAISAAMLADLPVPDPGTLGVEDAPYLNALAEAASELRRDTLDALREDDVERARALMGRMDDVYTMLVTVDF
;
A
#
# COMPACT_ATOMS: atom_id res chain seq x y z
N MET A 1 -72.85 -31.92 19.21
CA MET A 1 -71.58 -32.17 19.92
C MET A 1 -70.51 -31.60 19.04
N ASN A 2 -70.03 -30.41 19.39
CA ASN A 2 -69.16 -29.57 18.57
C ASN A 2 -67.78 -29.63 19.23
N ASP A 3 -66.78 -30.21 18.58
CA ASP A 3 -65.38 -30.06 18.97
C ASP A 3 -64.70 -29.13 17.96
N PRO A 4 -64.09 -28.02 18.40
CA PRO A 4 -63.49 -27.04 17.51
C PRO A 4 -62.10 -27.50 17.09
N GLU A 5 -61.84 -27.46 15.78
CA GLU A 5 -60.51 -27.55 15.21
C GLU A 5 -59.62 -26.45 15.83
N THR A 6 -58.69 -26.84 16.70
CA THR A 6 -57.56 -26.00 17.08
C THR A 6 -56.62 -25.93 15.89
N GLY A 7 -56.86 -24.94 15.04
CA GLY A 7 -56.05 -24.63 13.87
C GLY A 7 -54.58 -24.56 14.24
N THR A 8 -53.80 -25.46 13.63
CA THR A 8 -52.35 -25.29 13.48
C THR A 8 -52.12 -23.97 12.78
N SER A 9 -51.67 -22.95 13.52
CA SER A 9 -51.15 -21.73 12.92
C SER A 9 -49.87 -22.08 12.18
N GLU A 10 -49.98 -22.34 10.88
CA GLU A 10 -48.81 -22.48 10.01
C GLU A 10 -47.89 -21.27 10.20
N PRO A 11 -46.58 -21.46 10.35
CA PRO A 11 -45.65 -20.35 10.45
C PRO A 11 -45.76 -19.52 9.17
N ARG A 12 -46.30 -18.31 9.29
CA ARG A 12 -46.34 -17.36 8.17
C ARG A 12 -44.92 -16.92 7.88
N GLU A 13 -44.33 -17.48 6.82
CA GLU A 13 -43.03 -17.03 6.31
C GLU A 13 -43.09 -15.54 5.97
N ASN A 14 -42.07 -14.79 6.40
CA ASN A 14 -41.99 -13.38 6.07
C ASN A 14 -41.45 -13.24 4.64
N PRO A 15 -42.27 -12.78 3.67
CA PRO A 15 -41.93 -12.78 2.25
C PRO A 15 -40.77 -11.83 1.91
N SER A 16 -40.39 -10.91 2.80
CA SER A 16 -39.25 -10.03 2.57
C SER A 16 -37.90 -10.65 2.93
N LEU A 17 -37.87 -11.71 3.75
CA LEU A 17 -36.61 -12.30 4.23
C LEU A 17 -35.73 -12.87 3.11
N PRO A 18 -36.25 -13.58 2.09
CA PRO A 18 -35.43 -14.07 0.99
C PRO A 18 -34.74 -12.92 0.24
N ALA A 19 -35.49 -11.91 -0.19
CA ALA A 19 -34.94 -10.77 -0.93
C ALA A 19 -33.90 -9.96 -0.12
N ILE A 20 -34.13 -9.79 1.19
CA ILE A 20 -33.15 -9.15 2.08
C ILE A 20 -31.86 -9.99 2.15
N THR A 21 -32.01 -11.31 2.31
CA THR A 21 -30.88 -12.24 2.44
C THR A 21 -30.07 -12.29 1.16
N ASP A 22 -30.71 -12.42 0.00
CA ASP A 22 -30.06 -12.44 -1.31
C ASP A 22 -29.25 -11.17 -1.54
N GLY A 23 -29.83 -10.01 -1.22
CA GLY A 23 -29.12 -8.72 -1.33
C GLY A 23 -27.94 -8.60 -0.37
N ILE A 24 -27.99 -9.21 0.81
CA ILE A 24 -26.85 -9.27 1.75
C ILE A 24 -25.76 -10.18 1.18
N VAL A 25 -26.11 -11.37 0.72
CA VAL A 25 -25.17 -12.34 0.14
C VAL A 25 -24.42 -11.72 -1.05
N GLU A 26 -25.13 -11.05 -1.96
CA GLU A 26 -24.50 -10.38 -3.11
C GLU A 26 -23.49 -9.29 -2.70
N ARG A 27 -23.76 -8.54 -1.61
CA ARG A 27 -22.80 -7.56 -1.08
C ARG A 27 -21.58 -8.23 -0.45
N LEU A 28 -21.77 -9.34 0.26
CA LEU A 28 -20.68 -10.09 0.87
C LEU A 28 -19.79 -10.77 -0.17
N ASP A 29 -20.39 -11.30 -1.25
CA ASP A 29 -19.65 -11.89 -2.36
C ASP A 29 -18.77 -10.86 -3.06
N ARG A 30 -19.30 -9.67 -3.34
CA ARG A 30 -18.52 -8.55 -3.90
C ARG A 30 -17.36 -8.14 -2.98
N LEU A 31 -17.62 -8.01 -1.68
CA LEU A 31 -16.58 -7.69 -0.69
C LEU A 31 -15.50 -8.79 -0.66
N SER A 32 -15.87 -10.06 -0.68
CA SER A 32 -14.92 -11.17 -0.64
C SER A 32 -14.07 -11.21 -1.90
N ALA A 33 -14.68 -11.05 -3.08
CA ALA A 33 -13.96 -11.02 -4.35
C ALA A 33 -12.97 -9.85 -4.43
N ALA A 34 -13.36 -8.65 -3.97
CA ALA A 34 -12.49 -7.49 -3.92
C ALA A 34 -11.30 -7.73 -2.97
N ARG A 35 -11.54 -8.31 -1.79
CA ARG A 35 -10.49 -8.65 -0.82
C ARG A 35 -9.47 -9.64 -1.39
N ASP A 36 -9.93 -10.72 -2.02
CA ASP A 36 -9.02 -11.76 -2.55
C ASP A 36 -8.12 -11.20 -3.65
N ARG A 37 -8.68 -10.32 -4.49
CA ARG A 37 -7.91 -9.62 -5.52
C ARG A 37 -6.95 -8.59 -4.92
N ALA A 38 -7.37 -7.80 -3.93
CA ALA A 38 -6.52 -6.81 -3.27
C ALA A 38 -5.34 -7.47 -2.54
N LEU A 39 -5.53 -8.60 -1.87
CA LEU A 39 -4.45 -9.39 -1.25
C LEU A 39 -3.44 -9.88 -2.29
N THR A 40 -3.89 -10.24 -3.48
CA THR A 40 -3.02 -10.68 -4.57
C THR A 40 -2.21 -9.51 -5.13
N LEU A 41 -2.85 -8.37 -5.39
CA LEU A 41 -2.19 -7.15 -5.86
C LEU A 41 -1.18 -6.64 -4.85
N SER A 42 -1.54 -6.56 -3.57
CA SER A 42 -0.65 -6.16 -2.48
C SER A 42 0.67 -6.96 -2.49
N ARG A 43 0.60 -8.30 -2.50
CA ARG A 43 1.81 -9.14 -2.57
C ARG A 43 2.66 -8.89 -3.83
N GLN A 44 2.03 -8.58 -4.95
CA GLN A 44 2.75 -8.27 -6.19
C GLN A 44 3.45 -6.93 -6.11
N ILE A 45 2.78 -5.89 -5.60
CA ILE A 45 3.32 -4.55 -5.39
C ILE A 45 4.54 -4.62 -4.47
N VAL A 46 4.40 -5.21 -3.28
CA VAL A 46 5.50 -5.35 -2.30
C VAL A 46 6.71 -6.04 -2.94
N ARG A 47 6.50 -7.10 -3.71
CA ARG A 47 7.59 -7.80 -4.40
C ARG A 47 8.26 -6.94 -5.47
N LEU A 48 7.49 -6.20 -6.27
CA LEU A 48 8.04 -5.29 -7.28
C LEU A 48 8.83 -4.15 -6.63
N SER A 49 8.31 -3.55 -5.58
CA SER A 49 8.99 -2.51 -4.79
C SER A 49 10.31 -3.00 -4.21
N ALA A 50 10.31 -4.16 -3.54
CA ALA A 50 11.53 -4.77 -3.01
C ALA A 50 12.55 -5.09 -4.13
N ASN A 51 12.09 -5.49 -5.32
CA ASN A 51 12.97 -5.70 -6.47
C ASN A 51 13.52 -4.38 -7.02
N ALA A 52 12.75 -3.29 -7.00
CA ALA A 52 13.19 -1.97 -7.41
C ALA A 52 14.30 -1.47 -6.48
N VAL A 53 14.13 -1.56 -5.15
CA VAL A 53 15.18 -1.22 -4.17
C VAL A 53 16.46 -2.02 -4.40
N ARG A 54 16.34 -3.34 -4.64
CA ARG A 54 17.52 -4.17 -4.99
C ARG A 54 18.19 -3.74 -6.30
N ALA A 55 17.44 -3.29 -7.29
CA ALA A 55 17.99 -2.79 -8.55
C ALA A 55 18.72 -1.45 -8.35
N LEU A 56 18.16 -0.56 -7.52
CA LEU A 56 18.79 0.71 -7.13
C LEU A 56 20.15 0.49 -6.46
N HIS A 57 20.27 -0.43 -5.51
CA HIS A 57 21.56 -0.76 -4.89
C HIS A 57 22.58 -1.37 -5.85
N ARG A 58 22.13 -1.97 -6.97
CA ARG A 58 23.01 -2.42 -8.06
C ARG A 58 23.25 -1.35 -9.12
N THR A 59 22.83 -0.12 -8.87
CA THR A 59 22.89 1.03 -9.80
C THR A 59 22.11 0.84 -11.10
N ASP A 60 21.23 -0.17 -11.18
CA ASP A 60 20.40 -0.47 -12.34
C ASP A 60 19.10 0.35 -12.29
N ARG A 61 19.23 1.64 -12.67
CA ARG A 61 18.16 2.63 -12.56
C ARG A 61 17.01 2.38 -13.55
N ASP A 62 17.32 1.87 -14.73
CA ASP A 62 16.30 1.59 -15.76
C ASP A 62 15.40 0.43 -15.32
N ALA A 63 15.98 -0.64 -14.78
CA ALA A 63 15.20 -1.75 -14.22
C ALA A 63 14.36 -1.29 -13.02
N ALA A 64 14.92 -0.46 -12.13
CA ALA A 64 14.18 0.10 -11.00
C ALA A 64 12.97 0.93 -11.46
N ALA A 65 13.16 1.79 -12.47
CA ALA A 65 12.10 2.62 -13.03
C ALA A 65 10.97 1.78 -13.65
N ALA A 66 11.31 0.73 -14.40
CA ALA A 66 10.32 -0.19 -14.96
C ALA A 66 9.51 -0.91 -13.88
N LEU A 67 10.19 -1.44 -12.85
CA LEU A 67 9.53 -2.12 -11.72
C LEU A 67 8.60 -1.19 -10.94
N LEU A 68 9.00 0.08 -10.74
CA LEU A 68 8.16 1.10 -10.10
C LEU A 68 6.93 1.45 -10.95
N GLY A 69 7.07 1.54 -12.26
CA GLY A 69 5.95 1.74 -13.18
C GLY A 69 4.93 0.61 -13.11
N ASP A 70 5.39 -0.64 -13.13
CA ASP A 70 4.53 -1.82 -12.98
C ASP A 70 3.84 -1.84 -11.62
N ALA A 71 4.58 -1.57 -10.54
CA ALA A 71 4.04 -1.54 -9.18
C ALA A 71 2.97 -0.44 -9.03
N ARG A 72 3.18 0.73 -9.64
CA ARG A 72 2.19 1.80 -9.64
C ARG A 72 0.92 1.40 -10.38
N ALA A 73 1.03 0.80 -11.56
CA ALA A 73 -0.15 0.34 -12.31
C ALA A 73 -0.96 -0.72 -11.54
N LEU A 74 -0.32 -1.55 -10.70
CA LEU A 74 -1.01 -2.48 -9.81
C LEU A 74 -1.63 -1.78 -8.59
N LEU A 75 -0.99 -0.73 -8.05
CA LEU A 75 -1.56 0.07 -6.97
C LEU A 75 -2.83 0.78 -7.43
N ASP A 76 -2.85 1.39 -8.61
CA ASP A 76 -4.03 2.07 -9.16
C ASP A 76 -5.22 1.10 -9.26
N GLN A 77 -4.98 -0.14 -9.73
CA GLN A 77 -5.99 -1.20 -9.73
C GLN A 77 -6.45 -1.60 -8.34
N MET A 78 -5.52 -1.69 -7.37
CA MET A 78 -5.84 -2.05 -6.00
C MET A 78 -6.70 -0.98 -5.34
N ILE A 79 -6.41 0.29 -5.58
CA ILE A 79 -7.21 1.43 -5.11
C ILE A 79 -8.61 1.34 -5.71
N GLU A 80 -8.74 1.20 -7.04
CA GLU A 80 -10.04 1.12 -7.72
C GLU A 80 -10.97 0.05 -7.12
N ILE A 81 -10.45 -1.16 -6.87
CA ILE A 81 -11.27 -2.27 -6.34
C ILE A 81 -11.56 -2.15 -4.85
N THR A 82 -10.76 -1.40 -4.09
CA THR A 82 -10.93 -1.26 -2.63
C THR A 82 -11.66 0.00 -2.21
N THR A 83 -11.65 1.08 -3.01
CA THR A 83 -12.37 2.34 -2.72
C THR A 83 -13.85 2.14 -2.37
N PRO A 84 -14.63 1.24 -3.02
CA PRO A 84 -16.01 0.99 -2.63
C PRO A 84 -16.18 0.33 -1.25
N PHE A 85 -15.09 -0.21 -0.68
CA PHE A 85 -15.07 -0.98 0.55
C PHE A 85 -14.05 -0.39 1.54
N PRO A 86 -14.42 0.61 2.37
CA PRO A 86 -13.49 1.25 3.30
C PRO A 86 -12.76 0.28 4.24
N SER A 87 -13.40 -0.84 4.61
CA SER A 87 -12.79 -1.90 5.43
C SER A 87 -11.63 -2.64 4.72
N LEU A 88 -11.57 -2.57 3.39
CA LEU A 88 -10.45 -3.09 2.60
C LEU A 88 -9.44 -1.99 2.28
N TYR A 89 -9.90 -0.80 1.90
CA TYR A 89 -9.02 0.33 1.53
C TYR A 89 -8.04 0.69 2.66
N TRP A 90 -8.54 0.71 3.89
CA TRP A 90 -7.74 0.99 5.09
C TRP A 90 -7.16 -0.26 5.74
N ALA A 91 -7.26 -1.43 5.09
CA ALA A 91 -6.66 -2.65 5.62
C ALA A 91 -5.13 -2.57 5.54
N GLY A 92 -4.45 -3.14 6.53
CA GLY A 92 -2.99 -3.10 6.64
C GLY A 92 -2.26 -3.51 5.36
N TYR A 93 -2.70 -4.56 4.66
CA TYR A 93 -2.04 -5.01 3.43
C TYR A 93 -2.14 -4.02 2.25
N VAL A 94 -3.15 -3.13 2.23
CA VAL A 94 -3.25 -2.04 1.24
C VAL A 94 -2.27 -0.94 1.60
N GLN A 95 -2.27 -0.56 2.89
CA GLN A 95 -1.37 0.48 3.43
C GLN A 95 0.10 0.06 3.33
N ASP A 96 0.43 -1.20 3.59
CA ASP A 96 1.76 -1.77 3.43
C ASP A 96 2.21 -1.71 1.97
N ALA A 97 1.34 -2.05 1.01
CA ALA A 97 1.66 -1.97 -0.40
C ALA A 97 1.89 -0.51 -0.88
N MET A 98 1.12 0.45 -0.36
CA MET A 98 1.36 1.88 -0.58
C MET A 98 2.73 2.31 -0.02
N LYS A 99 3.03 1.93 1.24
CA LYS A 99 4.29 2.24 1.91
C LYS A 99 5.48 1.71 1.11
N GLU A 100 5.45 0.43 0.73
CA GLU A 100 6.56 -0.21 0.02
C GLU A 100 6.80 0.40 -1.37
N LEU A 101 5.73 0.75 -2.12
CA LEU A 101 5.87 1.51 -3.37
C LEU A 101 6.52 2.87 -3.12
N ALA A 102 6.02 3.60 -2.11
CA ALA A 102 6.54 4.91 -1.77
C ALA A 102 8.01 4.86 -1.35
N GLU A 103 8.41 3.88 -0.54
CA GLU A 103 9.78 3.73 -0.07
C GLU A 103 10.74 3.54 -1.25
N ALA A 104 10.36 2.67 -2.19
CA ALA A 104 11.16 2.41 -3.38
C ALA A 104 11.28 3.65 -4.29
N ALA A 105 10.18 4.40 -4.47
CA ALA A 105 10.16 5.61 -5.28
C ALA A 105 10.96 6.76 -4.64
N ILE A 106 10.81 6.97 -3.33
CA ILE A 106 11.55 7.97 -2.55
C ILE A 106 13.05 7.63 -2.56
N SER A 107 13.41 6.37 -2.33
CA SER A 107 14.80 5.89 -2.40
C SER A 107 15.42 6.14 -3.77
N ALA A 108 14.67 5.89 -4.85
CA ALA A 108 15.14 6.16 -6.22
C ALA A 108 15.47 7.64 -6.42
N ALA A 109 14.57 8.54 -6.00
CA ALA A 109 14.76 9.98 -6.12
C ALA A 109 15.96 10.45 -5.28
N MET A 110 16.04 10.03 -4.02
CA MET A 110 17.14 10.37 -3.12
C MET A 110 18.49 9.87 -3.65
N LEU A 111 18.58 8.64 -4.17
CA LEU A 111 19.83 8.14 -4.73
C LEU A 111 20.24 8.88 -6.01
N ALA A 112 19.28 9.34 -6.80
CA ALA A 112 19.52 10.08 -8.04
C ALA A 112 19.76 11.58 -7.84
N ASP A 113 19.69 12.10 -6.60
CA ASP A 113 19.70 13.55 -6.32
C ASP A 113 18.56 14.30 -7.03
N LEU A 114 17.38 13.68 -7.04
CA LEU A 114 16.17 14.24 -7.61
C LEU A 114 15.18 14.65 -6.49
N PRO A 115 14.25 15.57 -6.76
CA PRO A 115 13.19 15.90 -5.83
C PRO A 115 12.41 14.66 -5.38
N VAL A 116 12.13 14.57 -4.08
CA VAL A 116 11.31 13.50 -3.52
C VAL A 116 9.87 13.66 -4.04
N PRO A 117 9.25 12.61 -4.61
CA PRO A 117 7.90 12.68 -5.15
C PRO A 117 6.87 12.85 -4.03
N ASP A 118 5.87 13.71 -4.21
CA ASP A 118 4.79 13.91 -3.24
C ASP A 118 3.81 12.71 -3.19
N PRO A 119 3.09 12.50 -2.06
CA PRO A 119 2.15 11.37 -1.91
C PRO A 119 1.05 11.34 -2.98
N GLY A 120 0.56 12.51 -3.42
CA GLY A 120 -0.46 12.62 -4.47
C GLY A 120 0.06 12.12 -5.82
N THR A 121 1.28 12.52 -6.19
CA THR A 121 1.97 11.99 -7.38
C THR A 121 2.13 10.48 -7.29
N LEU A 122 2.41 9.93 -6.10
CA LEU A 122 2.56 8.49 -5.86
C LEU A 122 1.23 7.72 -5.71
N GLY A 123 0.10 8.43 -5.56
CA GLY A 123 -1.21 7.80 -5.34
C GLY A 123 -1.29 7.04 -4.03
N VAL A 124 -0.53 7.48 -3.02
CA VAL A 124 -0.48 6.87 -1.69
C VAL A 124 -1.02 7.83 -0.65
N GLU A 125 -1.47 7.28 0.48
CA GLU A 125 -1.97 8.06 1.61
C GLU A 125 -0.83 8.62 2.48
N ASP A 126 -1.12 9.66 3.26
CA ASP A 126 -0.11 10.41 4.02
C ASP A 126 0.62 9.53 5.06
N ALA A 127 -0.11 8.70 5.80
CA ALA A 127 0.47 7.84 6.83
C ALA A 127 1.47 6.81 6.26
N PRO A 128 1.12 5.98 5.25
CA PRO A 128 2.10 5.08 4.63
C PRO A 128 3.23 5.84 3.93
N TYR A 129 2.98 7.03 3.38
CA TYR A 129 4.03 7.87 2.78
C TYR A 129 5.07 8.34 3.82
N LEU A 130 4.63 8.84 4.98
CA LEU A 130 5.54 9.29 6.03
C LEU A 130 6.37 8.13 6.60
N ASN A 131 5.76 6.96 6.74
CA ASN A 131 6.48 5.75 7.13
C ASN A 131 7.53 5.37 6.07
N ALA A 132 7.14 5.34 4.81
CA ALA A 132 8.04 5.08 3.69
C ALA A 132 9.21 6.07 3.59
N LEU A 133 8.97 7.35 3.90
CA LEU A 133 10.01 8.38 3.94
C LEU A 133 11.06 8.07 5.03
N ALA A 134 10.61 7.61 6.20
CA ALA A 134 11.50 7.19 7.28
C ALA A 134 12.32 5.95 6.91
N GLU A 135 11.68 4.94 6.33
CA GLU A 135 12.35 3.70 5.89
C GLU A 135 13.37 3.98 4.78
N ALA A 136 13.01 4.75 3.76
CA ALA A 136 13.92 5.16 2.68
C ALA A 136 15.17 5.88 3.22
N ALA A 137 15.00 6.83 4.15
CA ALA A 137 16.13 7.49 4.79
C ALA A 137 17.01 6.52 5.57
N SER A 138 16.42 5.53 6.24
CA SER A 138 17.18 4.51 6.98
C SER A 138 17.97 3.56 6.06
N GLU A 139 17.46 3.26 4.86
CA GLU A 139 18.14 2.44 3.85
C GLU A 139 19.34 3.17 3.21
N LEU A 140 19.28 4.50 3.07
CA LEU A 140 20.44 5.30 2.60
C LEU A 140 21.70 5.11 3.46
N ARG A 141 21.56 4.62 4.70
CA ARG A 141 22.70 4.23 5.53
C ARG A 141 23.58 3.19 4.82
N ARG A 142 22.99 2.25 4.11
CA ARG A 142 23.72 1.24 3.35
C ARG A 142 24.54 1.89 2.25
N ASP A 143 23.90 2.70 1.42
CA ASP A 143 24.56 3.40 0.30
C ASP A 143 25.63 4.38 0.78
N THR A 144 25.42 5.00 1.95
CA THR A 144 26.42 5.84 2.62
C THR A 144 27.64 5.02 3.02
N LEU A 145 27.45 3.85 3.64
CA LEU A 145 28.55 2.97 4.03
C LEU A 145 29.27 2.38 2.81
N ASP A 146 28.54 2.09 1.73
CA ASP A 146 29.13 1.60 0.48
C ASP A 146 29.99 2.69 -0.18
N ALA A 147 29.51 3.94 -0.26
CA ALA A 147 30.31 5.07 -0.73
C ALA A 147 31.59 5.28 0.09
N LEU A 148 31.52 5.17 1.42
CA LEU A 148 32.71 5.25 2.28
C LEU A 148 33.71 4.10 2.05
N ARG A 149 33.24 2.89 1.73
CA ARG A 149 34.13 1.76 1.39
C ARG A 149 34.87 1.98 0.07
N GLU A 150 34.27 2.76 -0.82
CA GLU A 150 34.83 3.15 -2.12
C GLU A 150 35.66 4.46 -2.06
N ASP A 151 35.85 5.02 -0.85
CA ASP A 151 36.53 6.30 -0.60
C ASP A 151 35.82 7.52 -1.24
N ASP A 152 34.52 7.38 -1.58
CA ASP A 152 33.67 8.46 -2.09
C ASP A 152 33.02 9.23 -0.93
N VAL A 153 33.84 10.05 -0.26
CA VAL A 153 33.44 10.86 0.90
C VAL A 153 32.40 11.92 0.53
N GLU A 154 32.46 12.48 -0.68
CA GLU A 154 31.52 13.50 -1.13
C GLU A 154 30.12 12.91 -1.30
N ARG A 155 30.01 11.72 -1.91
CA ARG A 155 28.74 11.01 -2.02
C ARG A 155 28.19 10.63 -0.66
N ALA A 156 29.02 10.10 0.23
CA ALA A 156 28.61 9.75 1.58
C ALA A 156 28.05 10.96 2.35
N ARG A 157 28.73 12.11 2.27
CA ARG A 157 28.28 13.37 2.88
C ARG A 157 26.93 13.84 2.33
N ALA A 158 26.74 13.76 1.01
CA ALA A 158 25.49 14.15 0.37
C ALA A 158 24.32 13.26 0.83
N LEU A 159 24.54 11.95 0.94
CA LEU A 159 23.52 11.00 1.42
C LEU A 159 23.18 11.25 2.89
N MET A 160 24.17 11.47 3.75
CA MET A 160 23.96 11.82 5.16
C MET A 160 23.12 13.09 5.31
N GLY A 161 23.41 14.13 4.52
CA GLY A 161 22.61 15.37 4.54
C GLY A 161 21.14 15.13 4.24
N ARG A 162 20.82 14.29 3.25
CA ARG A 162 19.43 13.92 2.94
C ARG A 162 18.75 13.17 4.10
N MET A 163 19.50 12.30 4.79
CA MET A 163 18.97 11.61 5.98
C MET A 163 18.66 12.59 7.11
N ASP A 164 19.53 13.57 7.35
CA ASP A 164 19.33 14.61 8.36
C ASP A 164 18.13 15.51 8.03
N ASP A 165 17.93 15.85 6.76
CA ASP A 165 16.77 16.60 6.28
C ASP A 165 15.46 15.86 6.59
N VAL A 166 15.40 14.57 6.26
CA VAL A 166 14.22 13.73 6.55
C VAL A 166 13.97 13.64 8.05
N TYR A 167 15.00 13.41 8.86
CA TYR A 167 14.88 13.38 10.32
C TYR A 167 14.33 14.71 10.87
N THR A 168 14.87 15.83 10.39
CA THR A 168 14.45 17.18 10.80
C THR A 168 13.00 17.45 10.44
N MET A 169 12.52 16.93 9.31
CA MET A 169 11.11 17.04 8.94
C MET A 169 10.23 16.13 9.81
N LEU A 170 10.57 14.85 9.94
CA LEU A 170 9.74 13.86 10.63
C LEU A 170 9.58 14.16 12.12
N VAL A 171 10.60 14.73 12.79
CA VAL A 171 10.48 15.11 14.22
C VAL A 171 9.49 16.25 14.47
N THR A 172 9.09 16.98 13.42
CA THR A 172 8.07 18.04 13.53
C THR A 172 6.63 17.54 13.35
N VAL A 173 6.45 16.29 12.97
CA VAL A 173 5.14 15.66 12.77
C VAL A 173 4.64 15.13 14.12
N ASP A 174 3.53 15.69 14.63
CA ASP A 174 2.92 15.34 15.92
C ASP A 174 1.43 15.04 15.73
N PHE A 175 1.09 13.75 15.53
CA PHE A 175 -0.28 13.24 15.29
C PHE A 175 -0.48 11.83 15.86
#